data_AF-A0A1F2SVC7-F1
#
_entry.id   AF-A0A1F2SVC7-F1
#
_cell.length_a   1.000
_cell.length_b   1.000
_cell.length_c   1.000
_cell.angle_alpha   90.00
_cell.angle_beta   90.00
_cell.angle_gamma   90.00
#
_symmetry.space_group_name_H-M   'P 1'
#
loop_
_entity.id
_entity.type
_entity.pdbx_description
1 polymer ?
#
loop_
_entity_poly.entity_id
_entity_poly.type
_entity_poly.pdbx_seq_one_letter_code
_entity_poly.pdbx_strand_id
1 'polypeptide(L)'
;MRNGAAVNGEQGAATWRRIAAVPHRSLRRILFRPAFLVQGLAVAILLNFFLVRMLSSVWLAHSRIVEALLQWSGVPWAIGRWAEIWPGSSAPLLRTPFLDYQIHPYYPWLFLGLTTILFLIGFRRWPAPWKPLLFSLPLSLGITLFYLKAVSPALPYSSEDFCALWYRGETYLWLLLPWIWLLGFFLLNVPLWMKLFWLALLGFYSFLWSAVRLATALATFYYLGPLWMLFFYFAFGFLADFLYIVAFYSLAVDRAAVRLYRQKEAWG
;
A
#
# COMPACT_ATOMS: atom_id res chain seq x y z
N MET A 1 1.82 -12.86 52.66
CA MET A 1 0.70 -12.96 51.69
C MET A 1 0.99 -12.13 50.46
N ARG A 2 1.65 -12.69 49.42
CA ARG A 2 1.80 -12.13 48.06
C ARG A 2 2.65 -13.15 47.28
N ASN A 3 2.01 -14.06 46.54
CA ASN A 3 2.66 -14.92 45.51
C ASN A 3 1.68 -15.78 44.66
N GLY A 4 0.36 -15.58 44.75
CA GLY A 4 -0.62 -16.40 44.01
C GLY A 4 -1.00 -15.93 42.61
N ALA A 5 -0.61 -14.73 42.18
CA ALA A 5 -1.14 -14.13 40.94
C ALA A 5 -0.30 -14.40 39.67
N ALA A 6 0.97 -14.79 39.79
CA ALA A 6 1.86 -14.95 38.63
C ALA A 6 1.67 -16.29 37.87
N VAL A 7 1.23 -17.35 38.55
CA VAL A 7 1.14 -18.70 37.97
C VAL A 7 0.01 -18.84 36.94
N ASN A 8 -1.08 -18.08 37.10
CA ASN A 8 -2.21 -18.14 36.16
C ASN A 8 -1.92 -17.42 34.82
N GLY A 9 -0.98 -16.46 34.79
CA GLY A 9 -0.65 -15.72 33.56
C GLY A 9 0.13 -16.55 32.54
N GLU A 10 1.06 -17.39 33.00
CA GLU A 10 1.91 -18.20 32.12
C GLU A 10 1.16 -19.38 31.48
N GLN A 11 0.22 -19.99 32.20
CA GLN A 11 -0.62 -21.07 31.67
C GLN A 11 -1.59 -20.56 30.59
N GLY A 12 -2.15 -19.36 30.77
CA GLY A 12 -2.97 -18.70 29.75
C GLY A 12 -2.18 -18.43 28.47
N ALA A 13 -1.00 -17.82 28.58
CA ALA A 13 -0.15 -17.49 27.43
C ALA A 13 0.33 -18.74 26.65
N ALA A 14 0.67 -19.82 27.36
CA ALA A 14 1.06 -21.08 26.73
C ALA A 14 -0.10 -21.74 25.96
N THR A 15 -1.32 -21.61 26.48
CA THR A 15 -2.55 -22.16 25.86
C THR A 15 -2.89 -21.39 24.57
N TRP A 16 -2.84 -20.06 24.61
CA TRP A 16 -3.04 -19.21 23.42
C TRP A 16 -2.02 -19.49 22.31
N ARG A 17 -0.74 -19.67 22.66
CA ARG A 17 0.30 -20.03 21.67
C ARG A 17 0.03 -21.39 21.03
N ARG A 18 -0.44 -22.38 21.78
CA ARG A 18 -0.79 -23.70 21.22
C ARG A 18 -2.00 -23.60 20.28
N ILE A 19 -3.05 -22.88 20.67
CA ILE A 19 -4.24 -22.69 19.84
C ILE A 19 -3.90 -21.97 18.52
N ALA A 20 -3.05 -20.94 18.56
CA ALA A 20 -2.60 -20.24 17.35
C ALA A 20 -1.64 -21.09 16.48
N ALA A 21 -0.79 -21.92 17.07
CA ALA A 21 0.22 -22.69 16.33
C ALA A 21 -0.35 -23.90 15.57
N VAL A 22 -1.46 -24.48 16.03
CA VAL A 22 -2.07 -25.68 15.42
C VAL A 22 -2.60 -25.43 14.00
N PRO A 23 -3.36 -24.35 13.69
CA PRO A 23 -3.83 -24.09 12.33
C PRO A 23 -2.68 -23.87 11.34
N HIS A 24 -1.60 -23.19 11.72
CA HIS A 24 -0.47 -22.96 10.81
C HIS A 24 0.27 -24.26 10.41
N ARG A 25 0.25 -25.30 11.26
CA ARG A 25 0.87 -26.59 10.93
C ARG A 25 0.08 -27.38 9.88
N SER A 26 -1.22 -27.13 9.73
CA SER A 26 -2.05 -27.82 8.72
C SER A 26 -1.68 -27.43 7.30
N LEU A 27 -1.25 -26.17 7.10
CA LEU A 27 -0.82 -25.65 5.80
C LEU A 27 0.39 -26.40 5.21
N ARG A 28 1.25 -26.98 6.07
CA ARG A 28 2.44 -27.73 5.64
C ARG A 28 2.14 -29.04 4.92
N ARG A 29 0.91 -29.55 5.04
CA ARG A 29 0.50 -30.83 4.45
C ARG A 29 -0.38 -30.65 3.21
N ILE A 30 -0.44 -29.45 2.66
CA ILE A 30 -1.23 -29.18 1.46
C ILE A 30 -0.54 -29.85 0.27
N LEU A 31 -1.18 -30.88 -0.27
CA LEU A 31 -0.78 -31.49 -1.52
C LEU A 31 -0.98 -30.48 -2.65
N PHE A 32 0.09 -30.14 -3.36
CA PHE A 32 0.03 -29.32 -4.55
C PHE A 32 -0.85 -30.01 -5.60
N ARG A 33 -1.90 -29.33 -6.06
CA ARG A 33 -2.77 -29.82 -7.15
C ARG A 33 -2.66 -28.88 -8.35
N PRO A 34 -2.17 -29.33 -9.51
CA PRO A 34 -1.98 -28.48 -10.68
C PRO A 34 -3.29 -27.84 -11.17
N ALA A 35 -4.43 -28.50 -10.94
CA ALA A 35 -5.76 -27.95 -11.24
C ALA A 35 -6.00 -26.58 -10.58
N PHE A 36 -5.52 -26.35 -9.36
CA PHE A 36 -5.69 -25.06 -8.69
C PHE A 36 -4.80 -23.96 -9.26
N LEU A 37 -3.62 -24.32 -9.74
CA LEU A 37 -2.75 -23.39 -10.47
C LEU A 37 -3.41 -22.97 -11.79
N VAL A 38 -3.96 -23.91 -12.55
CA VAL A 38 -4.68 -23.62 -13.80
C VAL A 38 -5.91 -22.74 -13.54
N GLN A 39 -6.69 -23.02 -12.49
CA GLN A 39 -7.82 -22.18 -12.10
C GLN A 39 -7.37 -20.75 -11.79
N GLY A 40 -6.31 -20.58 -11.02
CA GLY A 40 -5.84 -19.25 -10.67
C GLY A 40 -5.21 -18.51 -11.85
N LEU A 41 -4.55 -19.22 -12.78
CA LEU A 41 -4.07 -18.65 -14.04
C LEU A 41 -5.25 -18.13 -14.88
N ALA A 42 -6.30 -18.94 -15.04
CA ALA A 42 -7.50 -18.52 -15.76
C ALA A 42 -8.14 -17.28 -15.13
N VAL A 43 -8.26 -17.24 -13.79
CA VAL A 43 -8.80 -16.08 -13.07
C VAL A 43 -7.91 -14.84 -13.25
N ALA A 44 -6.59 -14.98 -13.15
CA ALA A 44 -5.67 -13.85 -13.30
C ALA A 44 -5.72 -13.25 -14.71
N ILE A 45 -5.76 -14.10 -15.75
CA ILE A 45 -5.89 -13.66 -17.14
C ILE A 45 -7.23 -12.95 -17.35
N LEU A 46 -8.34 -13.56 -16.91
CA LEU A 46 -9.68 -12.98 -17.07
C LEU A 46 -9.78 -11.63 -16.35
N LEU A 47 -9.35 -11.54 -15.10
CA LEU A 47 -9.41 -10.29 -14.34
C LEU A 47 -8.54 -9.20 -14.96
N ASN A 48 -7.34 -9.53 -15.41
CA ASN A 48 -6.49 -8.55 -16.08
C ASN A 48 -7.08 -8.10 -17.42
N PHE A 49 -7.66 -9.01 -18.20
CA PHE A 49 -8.35 -8.66 -19.44
C PHE A 49 -9.52 -7.69 -19.17
N PHE A 50 -10.37 -8.00 -18.18
CA PHE A 50 -11.47 -7.11 -17.79
C PHE A 50 -10.96 -5.77 -17.25
N LEU A 51 -9.92 -5.77 -16.42
CA LEU A 51 -9.34 -4.56 -15.85
C LEU A 51 -8.78 -3.66 -16.97
N VAL A 52 -8.01 -4.20 -17.92
CA VAL A 52 -7.51 -3.45 -19.07
C VAL A 52 -8.65 -2.87 -19.89
N ARG A 53 -9.72 -3.65 -20.13
CA ARG A 53 -10.88 -3.17 -20.89
C ARG A 53 -11.64 -2.05 -20.19
N MET A 54 -11.67 -2.06 -18.86
CA MET A 54 -12.38 -1.08 -18.03
C MET A 54 -11.47 0.03 -17.48
N LEU A 55 -10.18 0.02 -17.82
CA LEU A 55 -9.16 0.82 -17.13
C LEU A 55 -9.47 2.33 -17.16
N SER A 56 -9.92 2.85 -18.31
CA SER A 56 -10.30 4.26 -18.42
C SER A 56 -11.48 4.62 -17.52
N SER A 57 -12.48 3.76 -17.41
CA SER A 57 -13.63 3.95 -16.51
C SER A 57 -13.21 3.86 -15.04
N VAL A 58 -12.29 2.95 -14.71
CA VAL A 58 -11.71 2.83 -13.37
C VAL A 58 -10.94 4.09 -13.01
N TRP A 59 -10.13 4.64 -13.91
CA TRP A 59 -9.40 5.89 -13.67
C TRP A 59 -10.30 7.11 -13.50
N LEU A 60 -11.39 7.20 -14.26
CA LEU A 60 -12.39 8.26 -14.09
C LEU A 60 -13.08 8.15 -12.73
N ALA A 61 -13.45 6.94 -12.30
CA ALA A 61 -14.03 6.72 -10.98
C ALA A 61 -13.03 7.04 -9.86
N HIS A 62 -11.77 6.62 -10.02
CA HIS A 62 -10.67 6.93 -9.09
C HIS A 62 -10.47 8.44 -8.96
N SER A 63 -10.36 9.15 -10.09
CA SER A 63 -10.15 10.61 -10.13
C SER A 63 -11.28 11.35 -9.41
N ARG A 64 -12.55 10.95 -9.61
CA ARG A 64 -13.69 11.54 -8.90
C ARG A 64 -13.62 11.37 -7.38
N ILE A 65 -13.12 10.22 -6.90
CA ILE A 65 -12.93 9.99 -5.46
C ILE A 65 -11.83 10.92 -4.94
N VAL A 66 -10.71 11.03 -5.68
CA VAL A 66 -9.61 11.94 -5.31
C VAL A 66 -10.08 13.39 -5.28
N GLU A 67 -10.84 13.83 -6.29
CA GLU A 67 -11.45 15.16 -6.36
C GLU A 67 -12.36 15.44 -5.15
N ALA A 68 -13.22 14.49 -4.78
CA ALA A 68 -14.09 14.63 -3.62
C ALA A 68 -13.31 14.73 -2.31
N LEU A 69 -12.23 13.95 -2.15
CA LEU A 69 -11.35 14.02 -0.99
C LEU A 69 -10.59 15.35 -0.93
N LEU A 70 -10.08 15.84 -2.06
CA LEU A 70 -9.42 17.15 -2.13
C LEU A 70 -10.38 18.29 -1.78
N GLN A 71 -11.60 18.24 -2.33
CA GLN A 71 -12.66 19.20 -2.01
C GLN A 71 -12.99 19.18 -0.52
N TRP A 72 -13.10 18.00 0.09
CA TRP A 72 -13.35 17.87 1.53
C TRP A 72 -12.21 18.45 2.37
N SER A 73 -10.96 18.29 1.92
CA SER A 73 -9.78 18.87 2.58
C SER A 73 -9.59 20.37 2.35
N GLY A 74 -10.43 21.02 1.53
CA GLY A 74 -10.30 22.43 1.18
C GLY A 74 -9.10 22.74 0.27
N VAL A 75 -8.57 21.74 -0.43
CA VAL A 75 -7.42 21.90 -1.33
C VAL A 75 -7.92 22.29 -2.73
N PRO A 76 -7.52 23.45 -3.27
CA PRO A 76 -7.92 23.85 -4.61
C PRO A 76 -7.27 22.94 -5.65
N TRP A 77 -8.07 22.44 -6.58
CA TRP A 77 -7.62 21.57 -7.66
C TRP A 77 -8.20 22.01 -8.99
N ALA A 78 -7.50 21.67 -10.07
CA ALA A 78 -7.95 21.87 -11.44
C ALA A 78 -7.67 20.62 -12.27
N ILE A 79 -8.47 20.43 -13.32
CA ILE A 79 -8.18 19.42 -14.33
C ILE A 79 -6.98 19.91 -15.14
N GLY A 80 -5.88 19.17 -15.05
CA GLY A 80 -4.66 19.41 -15.79
C GLY A 80 -4.72 18.78 -17.18
N ARG A 81 -3.55 18.45 -17.74
CA ARG A 81 -3.46 17.75 -19.02
C ARG A 81 -4.00 16.31 -18.92
N TRP A 82 -4.46 15.80 -20.04
CA TRP A 82 -4.71 14.37 -20.19
C TRP A 82 -3.40 13.64 -20.45
N ALA A 83 -3.19 12.51 -19.79
CA ALA A 83 -2.03 11.67 -20.04
C ALA A 83 -2.45 10.24 -20.34
N GLU A 84 -1.73 9.62 -21.28
CA GLU A 84 -1.78 8.19 -21.51
C GLU A 84 -1.07 7.47 -20.36
N ILE A 85 -1.86 6.74 -19.57
CA ILE A 85 -1.40 5.98 -18.40
C ILE A 85 -1.03 4.57 -18.84
N TRP A 86 -1.80 4.01 -19.76
CA TRP A 86 -1.62 2.69 -20.35
C TRP A 86 -1.98 2.77 -21.84
N PRO A 87 -1.41 1.94 -22.74
CA PRO A 87 -1.79 1.92 -24.15
C PRO A 87 -3.31 1.88 -24.36
N GLY A 88 -3.86 2.96 -24.94
CA GLY A 88 -5.31 3.09 -25.18
C GLY A 88 -6.16 3.49 -23.97
N SER A 89 -5.55 3.86 -22.84
CA SER A 89 -6.23 4.38 -21.65
C SER A 89 -5.59 5.68 -21.17
N SER A 90 -6.40 6.73 -21.14
CA SER A 90 -6.03 8.05 -20.65
C SER A 90 -6.84 8.44 -19.42
N ALA A 91 -6.23 9.28 -18.59
CA ALA A 91 -6.86 9.85 -17.41
C ALA A 91 -6.56 11.34 -17.31
N PRO A 92 -7.48 12.15 -16.77
CA PRO A 92 -7.19 13.54 -16.45
C PRO A 92 -6.19 13.59 -15.28
N LEU A 93 -5.11 14.34 -15.44
CA LEU A 93 -4.17 14.57 -14.35
C LEU A 93 -4.69 15.70 -13.47
N LEU A 94 -4.66 15.50 -12.14
CA LEU A 94 -5.07 16.54 -11.21
C LEU A 94 -3.91 17.50 -10.96
N ARG A 95 -4.19 18.79 -11.14
CA ARG A 95 -3.25 19.86 -10.84
C ARG A 95 -3.65 20.54 -9.54
N THR A 96 -2.71 20.61 -8.61
CA THR A 96 -2.82 21.42 -7.39
C THR A 96 -1.69 22.44 -7.37
N PRO A 97 -1.94 23.68 -6.92
CA PRO A 97 -0.85 24.59 -6.63
C PRO A 97 -0.02 24.00 -5.49
N PHE A 98 1.25 24.38 -5.42
CA PHE A 98 2.16 23.91 -4.38
C PHE A 98 2.88 25.09 -3.74
N LEU A 99 3.33 24.90 -2.50
CA LEU A 99 4.11 25.90 -1.78
C LEU A 99 5.44 26.17 -2.50
N ASP A 100 5.68 27.43 -2.87
CA ASP A 100 6.94 27.86 -3.47
C ASP A 100 7.99 28.16 -2.39
N TYR A 101 9.12 27.46 -2.46
CA TYR A 101 10.22 27.63 -1.52
C TYR A 101 11.08 28.88 -1.79
N GLN A 102 10.91 29.55 -2.92
CA GLN A 102 11.55 30.84 -3.14
C GLN A 102 11.04 31.90 -2.15
N ILE A 103 9.75 31.82 -1.79
CA ILE A 103 9.12 32.70 -0.79
C ILE A 103 9.55 32.30 0.64
N HIS A 104 9.80 31.00 0.88
CA HIS A 104 10.15 30.45 2.19
C HIS A 104 11.48 29.66 2.17
N PRO A 105 12.64 30.32 1.99
CA PRO A 105 13.91 29.64 1.73
C PRO A 105 14.45 28.80 2.90
N TYR A 106 14.07 29.13 4.14
CA TYR A 106 14.50 28.40 5.34
C TYR A 106 13.66 27.15 5.65
N TYR A 107 12.47 27.04 5.04
CA TYR A 107 11.51 25.99 5.34
C TYR A 107 12.08 24.56 5.12
N PRO A 108 12.72 24.25 3.97
CA PRO A 108 13.25 22.90 3.75
C PRO A 108 14.34 22.50 4.74
N TRP A 109 15.22 23.44 5.11
CA TRP A 109 16.29 23.21 6.08
C TRP A 109 15.77 22.95 7.48
N LEU A 110 14.75 23.71 7.89
CA LEU A 110 14.09 23.51 9.18
C LEU A 110 13.46 22.11 9.26
N PHE A 111 12.76 21.66 8.21
CA PHE A 111 12.18 20.32 8.18
C PHE A 111 13.23 19.21 8.12
N LEU A 112 14.34 19.40 7.40
CA LEU A 112 15.46 18.45 7.42
C LEU A 112 16.06 18.34 8.83
N GLY A 113 16.28 19.47 9.50
CA GLY A 113 16.79 19.51 10.87
C GLY A 113 15.84 18.81 11.84
N LEU A 114 14.55 19.15 11.81
CA LEU A 114 13.52 18.54 12.65
C LEU A 114 13.39 17.04 12.44
N THR A 115 13.30 16.58 11.18
CA THR A 115 13.19 15.14 10.88
C THR A 115 14.45 14.37 11.26
N THR A 116 15.63 14.97 11.13
CA THR A 116 16.90 14.37 11.58
C THR A 116 16.94 14.25 13.11
N ILE A 117 16.55 15.28 13.85
CA ILE A 117 16.47 15.22 15.32
C ILE A 117 15.46 14.16 15.76
N LEU A 118 14.27 14.13 15.13
CA LEU A 118 13.26 13.10 15.40
C LEU A 118 13.79 11.70 15.10
N PHE A 119 14.53 11.51 14.01
CA PHE A 119 15.18 10.25 13.69
C PHE A 119 16.18 9.84 14.78
N LEU A 120 17.07 10.74 15.21
CA LEU A 120 18.08 10.44 16.23
C LEU A 120 17.45 10.06 17.58
N ILE A 121 16.40 10.77 18.00
CA ILE A 121 15.65 10.48 19.23
C ILE A 121 14.87 9.16 19.07
N GLY A 122 14.21 8.98 17.93
CA GLY A 122 13.36 7.83 17.63
C GLY A 122 14.15 6.53 17.45
N PHE A 123 15.35 6.58 16.87
CA PHE A 123 16.15 5.41 16.53
C PHE A 123 16.44 4.50 17.73
N ARG A 124 16.60 5.08 18.92
CA ARG A 124 16.84 4.34 20.16
C ARG A 124 15.56 3.80 20.81
N ARG A 125 14.43 4.49 20.62
CA ARG A 125 13.17 4.19 21.33
C ARG A 125 12.18 3.35 20.52
N TRP A 126 12.26 3.41 19.19
CA TRP A 126 11.22 2.84 18.34
C TRP A 126 11.54 1.37 17.97
N PRO A 127 10.51 0.51 17.87
CA PRO A 127 10.67 -0.87 17.43
C PRO A 127 11.33 -0.96 16.05
N ALA A 128 12.08 -2.04 15.83
CA ALA A 128 12.76 -2.33 14.57
C ALA A 128 11.94 -2.08 13.29
N PRO A 129 10.65 -2.47 13.17
CA PRO A 129 9.89 -2.26 11.94
C PRO A 129 9.69 -0.78 11.56
N TRP A 130 9.75 0.14 12.52
CA TRP A 130 9.55 1.56 12.25
C TRP A 130 10.83 2.32 11.90
N LYS A 131 12.00 1.74 12.20
CA LYS A 131 13.28 2.41 11.95
C LYS A 131 13.52 2.75 10.47
N PRO A 132 13.21 1.86 9.50
CA PRO A 132 13.34 2.19 8.08
C PRO A 132 12.43 3.35 7.66
N LEU A 133 11.21 3.43 8.21
CA LEU A 133 10.26 4.53 7.96
C LEU A 133 10.76 5.86 8.52
N LEU A 134 11.31 5.84 9.74
CA LEU A 134 11.90 7.04 10.34
C LEU A 134 13.15 7.50 9.59
N PHE A 135 13.94 6.57 9.05
CA PHE A 135 15.14 6.88 8.29
C PHE A 135 14.83 7.44 6.89
N SER A 136 13.77 6.95 6.24
CA SER A 136 13.41 7.40 4.89
C SER A 136 13.00 8.86 4.84
N LEU A 137 12.46 9.40 5.93
CA LEU A 137 12.08 10.82 6.06
C LEU A 137 13.28 11.77 5.84
N PRO A 138 14.28 11.87 6.73
CA PRO A 138 15.40 12.79 6.55
C PRO A 138 16.22 12.46 5.29
N LEU A 139 16.32 11.19 4.91
CA LEU A 139 17.00 10.79 3.68
C LEU A 139 16.31 11.38 2.44
N SER A 140 14.99 11.25 2.34
CA SER A 140 14.23 11.78 1.20
C SER A 140 14.32 13.31 1.11
N LEU A 141 14.20 14.01 2.24
CA LEU A 141 14.35 15.46 2.30
C LEU A 141 15.78 15.88 1.92
N GLY A 142 16.78 15.15 2.39
CA GLY A 142 18.18 15.39 2.07
C GLY A 142 18.47 15.24 0.58
N ILE A 143 17.95 14.19 -0.07
CA ILE A 143 18.08 13.97 -1.51
C ILE A 143 17.40 15.10 -2.30
N THR A 144 16.16 15.47 -1.93
CA THR A 144 15.44 16.54 -2.62
C THR A 144 16.13 17.88 -2.45
N LEU A 145 16.66 18.18 -1.26
CA LEU A 145 17.43 19.40 -1.01
C LEU A 145 18.74 19.45 -1.78
N PHE A 146 19.46 18.33 -1.81
CA PHE A 146 20.68 18.20 -2.60
C PHE A 146 20.39 18.47 -4.08
N TYR A 147 19.33 17.87 -4.64
CA TYR A 147 18.91 18.13 -6.02
C TYR A 147 18.62 19.62 -6.26
N LEU A 148 17.86 20.27 -5.36
CA LEU A 148 17.48 21.68 -5.50
C LEU A 148 18.67 22.65 -5.43
N LYS A 149 19.74 22.26 -4.73
CA LYS A 149 20.94 23.11 -4.58
C LYS A 149 22.03 22.82 -5.60
N ALA A 150 22.20 21.56 -6.00
CA ALA A 150 23.31 21.14 -6.83
C ALA A 150 22.94 20.93 -8.31
N VAL A 151 21.67 20.65 -8.63
CA VAL A 151 21.25 20.25 -9.99
C VAL A 151 20.37 21.29 -10.66
N SER A 152 19.25 21.67 -10.03
CA SER A 152 18.29 22.60 -10.61
C SER A 152 17.57 23.39 -9.51
N PRO A 153 17.43 24.72 -9.65
CA PRO A 153 16.67 25.55 -8.71
C PRO A 153 15.15 25.30 -8.79
N ALA A 154 14.67 24.67 -9.87
CA ALA A 154 13.30 24.22 -10.03
C ALA A 154 13.19 22.73 -9.73
N LEU A 155 12.08 22.33 -9.11
CA LEU A 155 11.78 20.92 -8.91
C LEU A 155 11.54 20.23 -10.25
N PRO A 156 11.96 18.96 -10.40
CA PRO A 156 11.85 18.25 -11.66
C PRO A 156 10.41 17.84 -11.99
N TYR A 157 9.49 17.92 -11.03
CA TYR A 157 8.15 17.36 -11.15
C TYR A 157 7.09 18.33 -10.65
N SER A 158 6.07 18.54 -11.48
CA SER A 158 4.80 19.17 -11.10
C SER A 158 3.88 18.17 -10.39
N SER A 159 2.79 18.66 -9.79
CA SER A 159 1.74 17.79 -9.26
C SER A 159 1.13 16.89 -10.33
N GLU A 160 1.04 17.36 -11.58
CA GLU A 160 0.57 16.58 -12.72
C GLU A 160 1.53 15.43 -13.03
N ASP A 161 2.84 15.69 -13.02
CA ASP A 161 3.85 14.65 -13.25
C ASP A 161 3.81 13.57 -12.16
N PHE A 162 3.63 13.98 -10.89
CA PHE A 162 3.40 13.04 -9.80
C PHE A 162 2.14 12.20 -10.01
N CYS A 163 1.02 12.84 -10.39
CA CYS A 163 -0.23 12.14 -10.66
C CYS A 163 -0.07 11.12 -11.79
N ALA A 164 0.65 11.47 -12.86
CA ALA A 164 0.93 10.56 -13.97
C ALA A 164 1.80 9.36 -13.53
N LEU A 165 2.85 9.63 -12.75
CA LEU A 165 3.71 8.58 -12.19
C LEU A 165 2.92 7.65 -11.26
N TRP A 166 2.05 8.23 -10.43
CA TRP A 166 1.18 7.50 -9.50
C TRP A 166 0.23 6.59 -10.27
N TYR A 167 -0.53 7.13 -11.23
CA TYR A 167 -1.48 6.35 -12.05
C TYR A 167 -0.79 5.21 -12.80
N ARG A 168 0.42 5.44 -13.33
CA ARG A 168 1.20 4.37 -13.97
C ARG A 168 1.59 3.28 -12.96
N GLY A 169 2.16 3.67 -11.82
CA GLY A 169 2.56 2.74 -10.76
C GLY A 169 1.39 1.89 -10.26
N GLU A 170 0.25 2.52 -10.01
CA GLU A 170 -0.98 1.87 -9.58
C GLU A 170 -1.59 0.97 -10.66
N THR A 171 -1.53 1.36 -11.93
CA THR A 171 -1.96 0.48 -13.04
C THR A 171 -1.14 -0.82 -13.03
N TYR A 172 0.18 -0.72 -12.92
CA TYR A 172 1.04 -1.91 -12.83
C TYR A 172 0.71 -2.74 -11.60
N LEU A 173 0.51 -2.10 -10.45
CA LEU A 173 0.14 -2.79 -9.22
C LEU A 173 -1.18 -3.56 -9.39
N TRP A 174 -2.24 -2.92 -9.88
CA TRP A 174 -3.55 -3.54 -10.05
C TRP A 174 -3.51 -4.72 -11.03
N LEU A 175 -2.67 -4.64 -12.08
CA LEU A 175 -2.45 -5.75 -13.02
C LEU A 175 -1.60 -6.89 -12.41
N LEU A 176 -0.72 -6.57 -11.45
CA LEU A 176 0.12 -7.54 -10.75
C LEU A 176 -0.61 -8.25 -9.60
N LEU A 177 -1.60 -7.61 -8.98
CA LEU A 177 -2.34 -8.17 -7.83
C LEU A 177 -2.91 -9.58 -8.11
N PRO A 178 -3.59 -9.86 -9.24
CA PRO A 178 -4.07 -11.21 -9.53
C PRO A 178 -2.94 -12.25 -9.65
N TRP A 179 -1.76 -11.86 -10.15
CA TRP A 179 -0.60 -12.75 -10.26
C TRP A 179 0.05 -13.04 -8.90
N ILE A 180 0.20 -12.02 -8.06
CA ILE A 180 0.68 -12.19 -6.68
C ILE A 180 -0.27 -13.12 -5.92
N TRP A 181 -1.57 -12.91 -6.08
CA TRP A 181 -2.60 -13.71 -5.43
C TRP A 181 -2.67 -15.15 -5.96
N LEU A 182 -2.43 -15.36 -7.25
CA LEU A 182 -2.27 -16.67 -7.88
C LEU A 182 -1.19 -17.48 -7.16
N LEU A 183 0.00 -16.92 -7.05
CA LEU A 183 1.16 -17.61 -6.48
C LEU A 183 1.01 -17.82 -4.97
N GLY A 184 0.42 -16.86 -4.25
CA GLY A 184 0.27 -16.93 -2.80
C GLY A 184 -0.90 -17.80 -2.34
N PHE A 185 -2.09 -17.62 -2.92
CA PHE A 185 -3.35 -18.10 -2.32
C PHE A 185 -4.06 -19.15 -3.16
N PHE A 186 -3.96 -19.10 -4.49
CA PHE A 186 -4.65 -20.07 -5.34
C PHE A 186 -4.10 -21.49 -5.20
N LEU A 187 -2.85 -21.66 -4.77
CA LEU A 187 -2.26 -22.97 -4.49
C LEU A 187 -2.92 -23.70 -3.31
N LEU A 188 -3.64 -22.99 -2.44
CA LEU A 188 -4.30 -23.57 -1.27
C LEU A 188 -5.55 -24.36 -1.69
N ASN A 189 -5.78 -25.50 -1.04
CA ASN A 189 -6.96 -26.34 -1.24
C ASN A 189 -8.20 -25.76 -0.53
N VAL A 190 -8.54 -24.50 -0.83
CA VAL A 190 -9.74 -23.82 -0.34
C VAL A 190 -10.75 -23.63 -1.47
N PRO A 191 -12.06 -23.53 -1.16
CA PRO A 191 -13.09 -23.29 -2.16
C PRO A 191 -12.82 -22.04 -3.00
N LEU A 192 -13.15 -22.10 -4.30
CA LEU A 192 -12.92 -21.00 -5.24
C LEU A 192 -13.56 -19.68 -4.80
N TRP A 193 -14.78 -19.72 -4.26
CA TRP A 193 -15.49 -18.53 -3.79
C TRP A 193 -14.69 -17.75 -2.73
N MET A 194 -13.96 -18.45 -1.85
CA MET A 194 -13.14 -17.81 -0.83
C MET A 194 -11.91 -17.13 -1.44
N LYS A 195 -11.31 -17.75 -2.46
CA LYS A 195 -10.20 -17.17 -3.24
C LYS A 195 -10.64 -15.90 -3.95
N LEU A 196 -11.79 -15.96 -4.62
CA LEU A 196 -12.37 -14.83 -5.34
C LEU A 196 -12.80 -13.72 -4.38
N PHE A 197 -13.40 -14.05 -3.24
CA PHE A 197 -13.79 -13.07 -2.23
C PHE A 197 -12.59 -12.25 -1.73
N TRP A 198 -11.50 -12.91 -1.32
CA TRP A 198 -10.32 -12.21 -0.84
C TRP A 198 -9.61 -11.41 -1.93
N LEU A 199 -9.57 -11.93 -3.15
CA LEU A 199 -9.01 -11.19 -4.30
C LEU A 199 -9.83 -9.94 -4.62
N ALA A 200 -11.16 -10.05 -4.62
CA ALA A 200 -12.06 -8.92 -4.84
C ALA A 200 -11.93 -7.88 -3.72
N LEU A 201 -11.87 -8.32 -2.46
CA LEU A 201 -11.67 -7.44 -1.32
C LEU A 201 -10.32 -6.71 -1.38
N LEU A 202 -9.24 -7.42 -1.75
CA LEU A 202 -7.91 -6.83 -1.96
C LEU A 202 -7.93 -5.80 -3.09
N GLY A 203 -8.56 -6.12 -4.23
CA GLY A 203 -8.68 -5.19 -5.35
C GLY A 203 -9.48 -3.93 -5.00
N PHE A 204 -10.61 -4.09 -4.31
CA PHE A 204 -11.43 -2.98 -3.86
C PHE A 204 -10.71 -2.08 -2.85
N TYR A 205 -10.04 -2.69 -1.86
CA TYR A 205 -9.22 -1.95 -0.90
C TYR A 205 -8.07 -1.22 -1.61
N SER A 206 -7.35 -1.89 -2.53
CA SER A 206 -6.26 -1.29 -3.29
C SER A 206 -6.71 -0.06 -4.06
N PHE A 207 -7.89 -0.12 -4.71
CA PHE A 207 -8.47 1.00 -5.44
C PHE A 207 -8.79 2.19 -4.53
N LEU A 208 -9.52 1.96 -3.43
CA LEU A 208 -9.89 3.03 -2.51
C LEU A 208 -8.67 3.63 -1.79
N TRP A 209 -7.77 2.77 -1.32
CA TRP A 209 -6.57 3.19 -0.61
C TRP A 209 -5.64 4.00 -1.51
N SER A 210 -5.51 3.61 -2.79
CA SER A 210 -4.80 4.40 -3.80
C SER A 210 -5.36 5.82 -3.94
N ALA A 211 -6.68 5.97 -4.00
CA ALA A 211 -7.32 7.30 -4.10
C ALA A 211 -7.06 8.15 -2.85
N VAL A 212 -7.20 7.56 -1.66
CA VAL A 212 -6.92 8.25 -0.38
C VAL A 212 -5.46 8.71 -0.31
N ARG A 213 -4.52 7.85 -0.71
CA ARG A 213 -3.10 8.17 -0.70
C ARG A 213 -2.74 9.27 -1.69
N LEU A 214 -3.28 9.22 -2.92
CA LEU A 214 -3.04 10.26 -3.91
C LEU A 214 -3.61 11.61 -3.43
N ALA A 215 -4.83 11.64 -2.90
CA ALA A 215 -5.42 12.84 -2.33
C ALA A 215 -4.56 13.40 -1.18
N THR A 216 -4.08 12.53 -0.30
CA THR A 216 -3.21 12.92 0.83
C THR A 216 -1.87 13.48 0.34
N ALA A 217 -1.27 12.88 -0.70
CA ALA A 217 -0.03 13.37 -1.30
C ALA A 217 -0.23 14.76 -1.94
N LEU A 218 -1.29 14.94 -2.73
CA LEU A 218 -1.61 16.22 -3.37
C LEU A 218 -1.92 17.32 -2.34
N ALA A 219 -2.70 17.00 -1.30
CA ALA A 219 -2.95 17.91 -0.18
C ALA A 219 -1.65 18.29 0.53
N THR A 220 -0.75 17.33 0.73
CA THR A 220 0.56 17.59 1.33
C THR A 220 1.41 18.50 0.45
N PHE A 221 1.37 18.35 -0.87
CA PHE A 221 2.12 19.24 -1.77
C PHE A 221 1.56 20.67 -1.75
N TYR A 222 0.25 20.82 -1.60
CA TYR A 222 -0.38 22.11 -1.44
C TYR A 222 0.10 22.82 -0.16
N TYR A 223 0.01 22.16 1.00
CA TYR A 223 0.33 22.78 2.29
C TYR A 223 1.82 22.83 2.62
N LEU A 224 2.54 21.75 2.33
CA LEU A 224 3.92 21.55 2.77
C LEU A 224 4.94 21.62 1.63
N GLY A 225 4.45 21.74 0.39
CA GLY A 225 5.25 21.80 -0.82
C GLY A 225 5.76 20.43 -1.29
N PRO A 226 6.42 20.40 -2.47
CA PRO A 226 6.83 19.18 -3.18
C PRO A 226 8.08 18.50 -2.60
N LEU A 227 8.60 19.01 -1.47
CA LEU A 227 9.77 18.42 -0.78
C LEU A 227 9.45 17.00 -0.30
N TRP A 228 8.17 16.77 -0.02
CA TRP A 228 7.63 15.50 0.47
C TRP A 228 7.35 14.48 -0.64
N MET A 229 7.47 14.87 -1.91
CA MET A 229 7.05 14.03 -3.04
C MET A 229 7.78 12.68 -3.07
N LEU A 230 9.10 12.70 -2.84
CA LEU A 230 9.90 11.47 -2.82
C LEU A 230 9.52 10.55 -1.65
N PHE A 231 9.26 11.14 -0.47
CA PHE A 231 8.78 10.40 0.69
C PHE A 231 7.43 9.74 0.43
N PHE A 232 6.46 10.49 -0.09
CA PHE A 232 5.14 9.94 -0.42
C PHE A 232 5.23 8.84 -1.48
N TYR A 233 6.09 9.01 -2.48
CA TYR A 233 6.28 7.98 -3.50
C TYR A 233 6.78 6.65 -2.92
N PHE A 234 7.77 6.67 -2.03
CA PHE A 234 8.31 5.43 -1.46
C PHE A 234 7.51 4.88 -0.27
N ALA A 235 7.23 5.73 0.71
CA ALA A 235 6.59 5.31 1.96
C ALA A 235 5.09 5.10 1.77
N PHE A 236 4.42 6.08 1.14
CA PHE A 236 3.00 5.97 0.88
C PHE A 236 2.72 5.18 -0.39
N GLY A 237 3.58 5.14 -1.40
CA GLY A 237 3.44 4.24 -2.56
C GLY A 237 3.84 2.80 -2.22
N PHE A 238 5.02 2.39 -2.67
CA PHE A 238 5.47 0.99 -2.65
C PHE A 238 5.40 0.30 -1.29
N LEU A 239 5.81 0.97 -0.22
CA LEU A 239 5.85 0.34 1.10
C LEU A 239 4.44 0.10 1.64
N ALA A 240 3.53 1.06 1.50
CA ALA A 240 2.14 0.86 1.88
C ALA A 240 1.50 -0.28 1.07
N ASP A 241 1.81 -0.36 -0.24
CA ASP A 241 1.35 -1.43 -1.13
C ASP A 241 1.76 -2.80 -0.63
N PHE A 242 3.06 -2.95 -0.35
CA PHE A 242 3.60 -4.18 0.20
C PHE A 242 2.94 -4.56 1.53
N LEU A 243 2.80 -3.60 2.45
CA LEU A 243 2.25 -3.86 3.78
C LEU A 243 0.79 -4.34 3.72
N TYR A 244 -0.08 -3.68 2.94
CA TYR A 244 -1.46 -4.14 2.89
C TYR A 244 -1.59 -5.46 2.13
N ILE A 245 -0.82 -5.70 1.06
CA ILE A 245 -0.83 -7.00 0.35
C ILE A 245 -0.48 -8.13 1.32
N VAL A 246 0.59 -7.96 2.12
CA VAL A 246 1.00 -8.93 3.12
C VAL A 246 -0.06 -9.11 4.22
N ALA A 247 -0.69 -8.03 4.67
CA ALA A 247 -1.76 -8.09 5.67
C ALA A 247 -2.97 -8.88 5.14
N PHE A 248 -3.46 -8.56 3.93
CA PHE A 248 -4.57 -9.28 3.28
C PHE A 248 -4.23 -10.75 3.05
N TYR A 249 -3.01 -11.03 2.58
CA TYR A 249 -2.53 -12.40 2.42
C TYR A 249 -2.55 -13.17 3.74
N SER A 250 -2.02 -12.57 4.80
CA SER A 250 -1.96 -13.20 6.13
C SER A 250 -3.35 -13.51 6.68
N LEU A 251 -4.30 -12.57 6.55
CA LEU A 251 -5.69 -12.76 6.95
C LEU A 251 -6.38 -13.86 6.14
N ALA A 252 -6.16 -13.90 4.82
CA ALA A 252 -6.74 -14.91 3.95
C ALA A 252 -6.21 -16.31 4.29
N VAL A 253 -4.90 -16.44 4.51
CA VAL A 253 -4.23 -17.69 4.89
C VAL A 253 -4.67 -18.17 6.27
N ASP A 254 -4.82 -17.27 7.25
CA ASP A 254 -5.33 -17.61 8.57
C ASP A 254 -6.75 -18.19 8.50
N ARG A 255 -7.66 -17.51 7.79
CA ARG A 255 -9.02 -18.02 7.58
C ARG A 255 -9.03 -19.35 6.81
N ALA A 256 -8.13 -19.52 5.84
CA ALA A 256 -7.98 -20.78 5.11
C ALA A 256 -7.51 -21.91 6.04
N ALA A 257 -6.55 -21.64 6.91
CA ALA A 257 -6.00 -22.59 7.87
C ALA A 257 -7.06 -23.07 8.88
N VAL A 258 -7.85 -22.15 9.44
CA VAL A 258 -8.97 -22.47 10.34
C VAL A 258 -9.99 -23.38 9.65
N ARG A 259 -10.32 -23.10 8.38
CA ARG A 259 -11.27 -23.92 7.61
C ARG A 259 -10.74 -25.32 7.35
N LEU A 260 -9.49 -25.43 6.89
CA LEU A 260 -8.85 -26.72 6.60
C LEU A 260 -8.71 -27.59 7.86
N TYR A 261 -8.43 -26.96 9.01
CA TYR A 261 -8.36 -27.65 10.30
C TYR A 261 -9.69 -28.29 10.68
N ARG A 262 -10.81 -27.53 10.60
CA ARG A 262 -12.16 -28.05 10.87
C ARG A 262 -12.56 -29.18 9.93
N GLN A 263 -12.11 -29.14 8.67
CA GLN A 263 -12.36 -30.23 7.74
C GLN A 263 -11.58 -31.48 8.14
N LYS A 264 -10.33 -31.38 8.58
CA LYS A 264 -9.55 -32.55 8.99
C LYS A 264 -10.18 -33.28 10.19
N GLU A 265 -10.73 -32.53 11.16
CA GLU A 265 -11.45 -33.12 12.30
C GLU A 265 -12.73 -33.85 11.90
N ALA A 266 -13.34 -33.51 10.76
CA ALA A 266 -14.51 -34.24 10.25
C ALA A 266 -14.15 -35.55 9.53
N TRP A 267 -12.86 -35.81 9.28
CA TRP A 267 -12.37 -36.97 8.54
C TRP A 267 -11.52 -37.92 9.40
N GLY A 268 -11.35 -37.62 10.69
CA GLY A 268 -10.67 -38.46 11.67
C GLY A 268 -11.62 -38.87 12.77
#